data_AF-R5A2I7-F1
#
_entry.id   AF-R5A2I7-F1
#
_cell.length_a   1.000
_cell.length_b   1.000
_cell.length_c   1.000
_cell.angle_alpha   90.00
_cell.angle_beta   90.00
_cell.angle_gamma   90.00
#
_symmetry.space_group_name_H-M   'P 1'
#
loop_
_entity.id
_entity.type
_entity.pdbx_description
1 polymer ?
#
loop_
_entity_poly.entity_id
_entity_poly.type
_entity_poly.pdbx_seq_one_letter_code
_entity_poly.pdbx_strand_id
1 'polypeptide(L)'
;MICPKCGRVIPDGVPCPCGATLLSSNPAVNLIKTIGSSTKFLTATILYSVAVLFALLATFTMQNLMVELYYYGANTGVDPEVFYPMMNVMESSSVAASVVASIPSVLAVVGMWLFYASCRSTQTGNVSTTGLTICKVISYISLVLYCLVEFLLVILGIIFVIAAGASSNVSYYGASSLAAAMAVIVIVLLLVAAFVALFIALQVSVIRTINRIKASAITGVPDNRISRFLTGFLMVMGILGAFSGVVSLITSPLAGIGALAGAATMILISLVLTEYRNKMTMLVYPPVQPVYGQNMPPYGNMPPQNNVPPQQPGGPNDGFPQQ
;
A
#
# COMPACT_ATOMS: atom_id res chain seq x y z
N MET A 1 5.76 -16.01 -28.93
CA MET A 1 6.39 -14.99 -28.04
C MET A 1 7.64 -14.42 -28.70
N ILE A 2 8.06 -13.17 -28.42
CA ILE A 2 9.31 -12.60 -28.95
C ILE A 2 10.37 -12.50 -27.84
N CYS A 3 11.59 -12.91 -28.18
CA CYS A 3 12.77 -12.77 -27.34
C CYS A 3 13.39 -11.38 -27.49
N PRO A 4 13.49 -10.54 -26.44
CA PRO A 4 14.06 -9.19 -26.55
C PRO A 4 15.57 -9.17 -26.83
N LYS A 5 16.29 -10.24 -26.46
CA LYS A 5 17.74 -10.33 -26.64
C LYS A 5 18.15 -10.88 -28.01
N CYS A 6 17.28 -11.64 -28.65
CA CYS A 6 17.61 -12.44 -29.83
C CYS A 6 16.62 -12.28 -30.98
N GLY A 7 15.55 -11.50 -30.82
CA GLY A 7 14.56 -11.18 -31.86
C GLY A 7 13.72 -12.36 -32.36
N ARG A 8 14.02 -13.59 -31.95
CA ARG A 8 13.34 -14.80 -32.43
C ARG A 8 11.94 -14.94 -31.84
N VAL A 9 11.03 -15.38 -32.70
CA VAL A 9 9.71 -15.87 -32.28
C VAL A 9 9.90 -17.28 -31.74
N ILE A 10 9.55 -17.49 -30.47
CA ILE A 10 9.67 -18.78 -29.79
C ILE A 10 8.26 -19.31 -29.52
N PRO A 11 7.98 -20.59 -29.84
CA PRO A 11 6.71 -21.24 -29.52
C PRO A 11 6.54 -21.35 -27.99
N ASP A 12 5.28 -21.28 -27.56
CA ASP A 12 4.93 -21.23 -26.13
C ASP A 12 5.43 -22.49 -25.40
N GLY A 13 6.07 -22.31 -24.23
CA GLY A 13 6.58 -23.42 -23.41
C GLY A 13 8.03 -23.82 -23.66
N VAL A 14 8.70 -23.28 -24.70
CA VAL A 14 10.12 -23.55 -24.96
C VAL A 14 10.99 -22.40 -24.42
N PRO A 15 11.95 -22.66 -23.52
CA PRO A 15 12.82 -21.61 -23.00
C PRO A 15 13.72 -21.06 -24.11
N CYS A 16 13.96 -19.74 -24.10
CA CYS A 16 14.90 -19.14 -25.05
C CYS A 16 16.33 -19.65 -24.79
N PRO A 17 17.07 -20.11 -25.82
CA PRO A 17 18.49 -20.47 -25.69
C PRO A 17 19.38 -19.31 -25.24
N CYS A 18 18.87 -18.08 -25.32
CA CYS A 18 19.52 -16.85 -24.86
C CYS A 18 19.35 -16.54 -23.36
N GLY A 19 18.51 -17.30 -22.65
CA GLY A 19 18.18 -17.09 -21.23
C GLY A 19 17.34 -15.84 -20.92
N ALA A 20 16.88 -15.09 -21.93
CA ALA A 20 16.05 -13.90 -21.72
C ALA A 20 14.59 -14.27 -21.39
N THR A 21 13.93 -13.47 -20.55
CA THR A 21 12.50 -13.58 -20.30
C THR A 21 11.72 -13.39 -21.59
N LEU A 22 10.90 -14.38 -21.94
CA LEU A 22 10.00 -14.29 -23.10
C LEU A 22 8.97 -13.18 -22.86
N LEU A 23 8.78 -12.33 -23.85
CA LEU A 23 7.76 -11.28 -23.83
C LEU A 23 6.51 -11.78 -24.58
N SER A 24 5.34 -11.45 -24.03
CA SER A 24 4.06 -11.60 -24.70
C SER A 24 4.00 -10.71 -25.95
N SER A 25 3.13 -11.05 -26.90
CA SER A 25 2.81 -10.16 -28.02
C SER A 25 2.07 -8.89 -27.55
N ASN A 26 1.56 -8.88 -26.32
CA ASN A 26 0.83 -7.75 -25.75
C ASN A 26 1.75 -6.81 -24.93
N PRO A 27 1.79 -5.50 -25.24
CA PRO A 27 2.66 -4.54 -24.57
C PRO A 27 2.30 -4.29 -23.09
N ALA A 28 1.04 -4.41 -22.69
CA ALA A 28 0.62 -4.25 -21.30
C ALA A 28 1.13 -5.40 -20.42
N VAL A 29 1.08 -6.63 -20.92
CA VAL A 29 1.62 -7.82 -20.23
C VAL A 29 3.14 -7.74 -20.14
N ASN A 30 3.80 -7.25 -21.19
CA ASN A 30 5.25 -7.01 -21.19
C ASN A 30 5.68 -5.98 -20.16
N LEU A 31 4.88 -4.92 -19.99
CA LEU A 31 5.13 -3.92 -18.99
C LEU A 31 5.00 -4.49 -17.57
N ILE A 32 3.94 -5.25 -17.28
CA ILE A 32 3.75 -5.94 -15.99
C ILE A 32 4.96 -6.84 -15.71
N LYS A 33 5.39 -7.61 -16.71
CA LYS A 33 6.52 -8.51 -16.59
C LYS A 33 7.83 -7.77 -16.28
N THR A 34 8.09 -6.68 -16.99
CA THR A 34 9.29 -5.83 -16.81
C THR A 34 9.33 -5.18 -15.43
N ILE A 35 8.20 -4.66 -14.95
CA ILE A 35 8.10 -4.01 -13.64
C ILE A 35 8.17 -5.05 -12.52
N GLY A 36 7.46 -6.17 -12.67
CA GLY A 36 7.47 -7.25 -11.70
C GLY A 36 8.81 -7.98 -11.61
N SER A 37 9.63 -7.99 -12.67
CA SER A 37 11.00 -8.51 -12.65
C SER A 37 12.07 -7.44 -12.32
N SER A 38 11.67 -6.20 -12.04
CA SER A 38 12.61 -5.09 -11.81
C SER A 38 13.39 -5.25 -10.50
N THR A 39 14.60 -4.67 -10.45
CA THR A 39 15.43 -4.67 -9.23
C THR A 39 14.71 -4.01 -8.06
N LYS A 40 13.92 -2.95 -8.31
CA LYS A 40 13.15 -2.26 -7.25
C LYS A 40 12.13 -3.19 -6.58
N PHE A 41 11.41 -3.99 -7.37
CA PHE A 41 10.44 -4.95 -6.85
C PHE A 41 11.13 -6.11 -6.12
N LEU A 42 12.28 -6.59 -6.64
CA LEU A 42 13.09 -7.60 -5.95
C LEU A 42 13.59 -7.10 -4.59
N THR A 43 14.16 -5.89 -4.53
CA THR A 43 14.63 -5.29 -3.28
C THR A 43 13.49 -5.12 -2.28
N ALA A 44 12.31 -4.66 -2.72
CA ALA A 44 11.13 -4.58 -1.86
C ALA A 44 10.73 -5.95 -1.30
N THR A 45 10.76 -7.00 -2.13
CA THR A 45 10.39 -8.36 -1.71
C THR A 45 11.38 -8.92 -0.69
N ILE A 46 12.68 -8.70 -0.87
CA ILE A 46 13.73 -9.10 0.07
C ILE A 46 13.57 -8.36 1.39
N LEU A 47 13.42 -7.03 1.34
CA LEU A 47 13.25 -6.21 2.55
C LEU A 47 11.98 -6.57 3.31
N TYR A 48 10.88 -6.89 2.62
CA TYR A 48 9.66 -7.33 3.29
C TYR A 48 9.85 -8.69 3.98
N SER A 49 10.60 -9.60 3.33
CA SER A 49 10.96 -10.90 3.93
C SER A 49 11.77 -10.69 5.22
N VAL A 50 12.77 -9.80 5.17
CA VAL A 50 13.57 -9.42 6.35
C VAL A 50 12.69 -8.79 7.42
N ALA A 51 11.80 -7.87 7.06
CA ALA A 51 10.88 -7.23 8.00
C ALA A 51 10.02 -8.24 8.76
N VAL A 52 9.44 -9.22 8.05
CA VAL A 52 8.62 -10.27 8.67
C VAL A 52 9.45 -11.19 9.55
N LEU A 53 10.65 -11.58 9.11
CA LEU A 53 11.55 -12.41 9.92
C LEU A 53 11.97 -11.74 11.22
N PHE A 54 12.38 -10.47 11.17
CA PHE A 54 12.79 -9.71 12.35
C PHE A 54 11.61 -9.39 13.26
N ALA A 55 10.42 -9.12 12.71
CA ALA A 55 9.20 -8.98 13.50
C ALA A 55 8.89 -10.26 14.27
N LEU A 56 9.01 -11.43 13.62
CA LEU A 56 8.84 -12.72 14.28
C LEU A 56 9.88 -12.95 15.39
N LEU A 57 11.16 -12.71 15.11
CA LEU A 57 12.22 -12.85 16.12
C LEU A 57 12.02 -11.90 17.31
N ALA A 58 11.54 -10.68 17.07
CA ALA A 58 11.24 -9.72 18.12
C ALA A 58 10.15 -10.22 19.08
N THR A 59 9.17 -11.02 18.62
CA THR A 59 8.11 -11.57 19.50
C THR A 59 8.65 -12.47 20.61
N PHE A 60 9.81 -13.10 20.41
CA PHE A 60 10.46 -13.93 21.44
C PHE A 60 11.21 -13.10 22.50
N THR A 61 11.43 -11.81 22.25
CA THR A 61 12.23 -10.93 23.15
C THR A 61 11.38 -9.98 23.99
N MET A 62 10.07 -9.87 23.75
CA MET A 62 9.20 -8.84 24.34
C MET A 62 8.88 -9.02 25.84
N GLN A 63 9.24 -10.15 26.45
CA GLN A 63 8.86 -10.48 27.84
C GLN A 63 9.43 -9.48 28.88
N ASN A 64 10.53 -8.78 28.55
CA ASN A 64 11.19 -7.89 29.50
C ASN A 64 10.58 -6.47 29.60
N LEU A 65 9.93 -5.97 28.54
CA LEU A 65 9.40 -4.60 28.50
C LEU A 65 8.12 -4.45 29.35
N MET A 66 7.35 -5.54 29.45
CA MET A 66 6.11 -5.59 30.25
C MET A 66 6.38 -5.44 31.74
N VAL A 67 7.49 -6.00 32.23
CA VAL A 67 7.94 -5.86 33.63
C VAL A 67 8.31 -4.41 33.93
N GLU A 68 8.91 -3.70 32.98
CA GLU A 68 9.31 -2.31 33.16
C GLU A 68 8.10 -1.35 33.12
N LEU A 69 7.14 -1.59 32.20
CA LEU A 69 5.86 -0.88 32.18
C LEU A 69 5.05 -1.14 33.46
N TYR A 70 5.10 -2.36 33.99
CA TYR A 70 4.47 -2.72 35.25
C TYR A 70 5.01 -1.89 36.42
N TYR A 71 6.34 -1.84 36.54
CA TYR A 71 7.00 -1.02 37.54
C TYR A 71 6.66 0.47 37.38
N TYR A 72 6.61 0.99 36.15
CA TYR A 72 6.25 2.39 35.91
C TYR A 72 4.79 2.70 36.25
N GLY A 73 3.85 1.82 35.89
CA GLY A 73 2.43 1.97 36.21
C GLY A 73 2.15 1.91 37.71
N ALA A 74 2.85 1.02 38.43
CA ALA A 74 2.78 0.94 39.89
C ALA A 74 3.30 2.21 40.58
N ASN A 75 4.31 2.88 40.01
CA ASN A 75 4.88 4.11 40.55
C ASN A 75 4.11 5.39 40.18
N THR A 76 3.27 5.37 39.14
CA THR A 76 2.51 6.54 38.66
C THR A 76 1.11 6.66 39.27
N GLY A 77 0.74 5.77 40.21
CA GLY A 77 -0.52 5.85 40.95
C GLY A 77 -1.76 5.51 40.11
N VAL A 78 -1.59 4.78 39.00
CA VAL A 78 -2.72 4.24 38.23
C VAL A 78 -3.42 3.20 39.09
N ASP A 79 -4.76 3.27 39.18
CA ASP A 79 -5.53 2.35 40.00
C ASP A 79 -5.22 0.88 39.66
N PRO A 80 -4.74 0.09 40.64
CA PRO A 80 -4.46 -1.34 40.50
C PRO A 80 -5.55 -2.12 39.77
N GLU A 81 -6.81 -1.86 40.12
CA GLU A 81 -7.96 -2.63 39.64
C GLU A 81 -8.20 -2.50 38.13
N VAL A 82 -7.69 -1.45 37.49
CA VAL A 82 -7.77 -1.26 36.03
C VAL A 82 -6.45 -1.67 35.37
N PHE A 83 -5.32 -1.36 35.99
CA PHE A 83 -4.00 -1.59 35.44
C PHE A 83 -3.64 -3.09 35.40
N TYR A 84 -3.89 -3.84 36.47
CA TYR A 84 -3.60 -5.28 36.54
C TYR A 84 -4.34 -6.12 35.49
N PRO A 85 -5.67 -5.99 35.28
CA PRO A 85 -6.35 -6.76 34.25
C PRO A 85 -5.96 -6.31 32.83
N MET A 86 -5.74 -5.02 32.59
CA MET A 86 -5.24 -4.56 31.28
C MET A 86 -3.87 -5.15 30.97
N MET A 87 -2.98 -5.17 31.95
CA MET A 87 -1.63 -5.70 31.79
C MET A 87 -1.61 -7.23 31.69
N ASN A 88 -2.49 -7.92 32.42
CA ASN A 88 -2.70 -9.38 32.27
C ASN A 88 -3.26 -9.73 30.88
N VAL A 89 -4.18 -8.93 30.32
CA VAL A 89 -4.62 -9.09 28.93
C VAL A 89 -3.48 -8.87 27.94
N MET A 90 -2.63 -7.86 28.16
CA MET A 90 -1.44 -7.63 27.34
C MET A 90 -0.39 -8.74 27.48
N GLU A 91 -0.24 -9.32 28.66
CA GLU A 91 0.67 -10.43 28.97
C GLU A 91 0.15 -11.78 28.46
N SER A 92 -1.17 -11.94 28.36
CA SER A 92 -1.84 -13.12 27.77
C SER A 92 -1.59 -13.29 26.27
N SER A 93 -0.89 -12.34 25.63
CA SER A 93 -0.31 -12.46 24.30
C SER A 93 0.77 -13.55 24.27
N SER A 94 0.33 -14.81 24.25
CA SER A 94 1.21 -15.95 24.06
C SER A 94 2.02 -15.80 22.76
N VAL A 95 3.28 -16.25 22.78
CA VAL A 95 4.12 -16.34 21.56
C VAL A 95 3.38 -17.09 20.45
N ALA A 96 2.56 -18.10 20.82
CA ALA A 96 1.71 -18.82 19.88
C ALA A 96 0.70 -17.92 19.17
N ALA A 97 0.02 -17.00 19.88
CA ALA A 97 -0.90 -16.04 19.28
C ALA A 97 -0.16 -15.09 18.32
N SER A 98 1.03 -14.62 18.68
CA SER A 98 1.87 -13.77 17.83
C SER A 98 2.32 -14.47 16.55
N VAL A 99 2.68 -15.76 16.63
CA VAL A 99 3.02 -16.57 15.46
C VAL A 99 1.80 -16.76 14.55
N VAL A 100 0.62 -17.08 15.11
CA VAL A 100 -0.61 -17.20 14.32
C VAL A 100 -0.99 -15.87 13.65
N ALA A 101 -0.81 -14.75 14.36
CA ALA A 101 -1.06 -13.41 13.84
C ALA A 101 -0.08 -13.01 12.70
N SER A 102 1.08 -13.65 12.60
CA SER A 102 2.05 -13.42 11.53
C SER A 102 1.75 -14.17 10.22
N ILE A 103 0.85 -15.17 10.24
CA ILE A 103 0.52 -15.98 9.05
C ILE A 103 0.14 -15.10 7.84
N PRO A 104 -0.69 -14.05 7.97
CA PRO A 104 -1.00 -13.14 6.86
C PRO A 104 0.23 -12.46 6.24
N SER A 105 1.19 -12.02 7.05
CA SER A 105 2.39 -11.33 6.54
C SER A 105 3.35 -12.29 5.85
N VAL A 106 3.52 -13.51 6.37
CA VAL A 106 4.30 -14.58 5.73
C VAL A 106 3.69 -14.97 4.39
N LEU A 107 2.37 -15.16 4.32
CA LEU A 107 1.70 -15.49 3.06
C LEU A 107 1.80 -14.33 2.04
N ALA A 108 1.82 -13.08 2.49
CA ALA A 108 2.02 -11.93 1.61
C ALA A 108 3.44 -11.90 1.01
N VAL A 109 4.47 -12.27 1.79
CA VAL A 109 5.85 -12.46 1.30
C VAL A 109 5.89 -13.54 0.23
N VAL A 110 5.25 -14.70 0.48
CA VAL A 110 5.16 -15.79 -0.51
C VAL A 110 4.45 -15.31 -1.78
N GLY A 111 3.36 -14.55 -1.65
CA GLY A 111 2.64 -13.96 -2.79
C GLY A 111 3.53 -13.03 -3.62
N MET A 112 4.35 -12.19 -2.99
CA MET A 112 5.32 -11.32 -3.68
C MET A 112 6.41 -12.13 -4.41
N TRP A 113 6.97 -13.16 -3.78
CA TRP A 113 7.95 -14.05 -4.41
C TRP A 113 7.37 -14.82 -5.60
N LEU A 114 6.14 -15.33 -5.50
CA LEU A 114 5.45 -16.00 -6.60
C LEU A 114 5.19 -15.04 -7.77
N PHE A 115 4.81 -13.79 -7.48
CA PHE A 115 4.64 -12.78 -8.51
C PHE A 115 5.97 -12.41 -9.18
N TYR A 116 7.05 -12.26 -8.41
CA TYR A 116 8.40 -12.04 -8.93
C TYR A 116 8.85 -13.19 -9.84
N ALA A 117 8.75 -14.43 -9.37
CA ALA A 117 9.13 -15.62 -10.10
C ALA A 117 8.33 -15.77 -11.39
N SER A 118 7.03 -15.45 -11.36
CA SER A 118 6.20 -15.49 -12.55
C SER A 118 6.61 -14.42 -13.58
N CYS A 119 6.93 -13.21 -13.13
CA CYS A 119 7.44 -12.16 -14.01
C CYS A 119 8.83 -12.48 -14.57
N ARG A 120 9.67 -13.21 -13.82
CA ARG A 120 11.02 -13.62 -14.27
C ARG A 120 11.02 -14.92 -15.09
N SER A 121 9.90 -15.62 -15.20
CA SER A 121 9.85 -16.89 -15.93
C SER A 121 10.20 -16.72 -17.41
N THR A 122 11.09 -17.58 -17.89
CA THR A 122 11.49 -17.67 -19.31
C THR A 122 10.64 -18.68 -20.08
N GLN A 123 9.73 -19.41 -19.43
CA GLN A 123 8.95 -20.48 -20.06
C GLN A 123 7.67 -19.97 -20.72
N THR A 124 7.08 -18.91 -20.17
CA THR A 124 5.85 -18.32 -20.70
C THR A 124 5.97 -16.80 -20.75
N GLY A 125 5.43 -16.19 -21.79
CA GLY A 125 5.31 -14.75 -21.98
C GLY A 125 4.11 -14.16 -21.25
N ASN A 126 3.18 -14.99 -20.77
CA ASN A 126 2.09 -14.55 -19.89
C ASN A 126 2.57 -14.42 -18.44
N VAL A 127 1.82 -13.68 -17.62
CA VAL A 127 2.11 -13.49 -16.19
C VAL A 127 1.04 -14.21 -15.37
N SER A 128 1.47 -15.13 -14.51
CA SER A 128 0.55 -15.79 -13.57
C SER A 128 0.10 -14.80 -12.50
N THR A 129 -1.21 -14.79 -12.24
CA THR A 129 -1.82 -13.91 -11.24
C THR A 129 -1.95 -14.56 -9.85
N THR A 130 -1.39 -15.76 -9.65
CA THR A 130 -1.48 -16.51 -8.37
C THR A 130 -0.87 -15.74 -7.19
N GLY A 131 0.28 -15.08 -7.36
CA GLY A 131 0.85 -14.25 -6.30
C GLY A 131 -0.09 -13.10 -5.91
N LEU A 132 -0.73 -12.49 -6.91
CA LEU A 132 -1.70 -11.40 -6.72
C LEU A 132 -3.02 -11.89 -6.11
N THR A 133 -3.49 -13.10 -6.39
CA THR A 133 -4.68 -13.67 -5.72
C THR A 133 -4.43 -13.88 -4.24
N ILE A 134 -3.26 -14.42 -3.87
CA ILE A 134 -2.87 -14.63 -2.48
C ILE A 134 -2.84 -13.30 -1.73
N CYS A 135 -2.11 -12.30 -2.25
CA CYS A 135 -2.05 -10.97 -1.64
C CYS A 135 -3.44 -10.31 -1.52
N LYS A 136 -4.33 -10.53 -2.50
CA LYS A 136 -5.71 -10.02 -2.46
C LYS A 136 -6.53 -10.64 -1.33
N VAL A 137 -6.50 -11.97 -1.20
CA VAL A 137 -7.26 -12.68 -0.15
C VAL A 137 -6.81 -12.24 1.23
N ILE A 138 -5.50 -12.12 1.44
CA ILE A 138 -4.93 -11.62 2.70
C ILE A 138 -5.40 -10.19 2.97
N SER A 139 -5.41 -9.31 1.96
CA SER A 139 -5.90 -7.94 2.10
C SER A 139 -7.38 -7.88 2.50
N TYR A 140 -8.23 -8.81 2.02
CA TYR A 140 -9.61 -8.92 2.49
C TYR A 140 -9.71 -9.35 3.95
N ILE A 141 -8.90 -10.33 4.36
CA ILE A 141 -8.86 -10.80 5.76
C ILE A 141 -8.46 -9.64 6.67
N SER A 142 -7.38 -8.92 6.35
CA SER A 142 -6.94 -7.75 7.11
C SER A 142 -7.98 -6.63 7.13
N LEU A 143 -8.68 -6.39 6.02
CA LEU A 143 -9.76 -5.40 5.96
C LEU A 143 -10.89 -5.74 6.93
N VAL A 144 -11.32 -7.00 6.97
CA VAL A 144 -12.36 -7.46 7.90
C VAL A 144 -11.91 -7.24 9.34
N LEU A 145 -10.67 -7.57 9.68
CA LEU A 145 -10.12 -7.34 11.01
C LEU A 145 -10.10 -5.85 11.38
N TYR A 146 -9.67 -4.96 10.49
CA TYR A 146 -9.70 -3.52 10.75
C TYR A 146 -11.13 -2.99 10.91
N CYS A 147 -12.09 -3.48 10.13
CA CYS A 147 -13.50 -3.14 10.33
C CYS A 147 -14.04 -3.61 11.68
N LEU A 148 -13.65 -4.81 12.15
CA LEU A 148 -14.05 -5.30 13.47
C LEU A 148 -13.43 -4.46 14.60
N VAL A 149 -12.15 -4.09 14.47
CA VAL A 149 -11.47 -3.21 15.44
C VAL A 149 -12.15 -1.84 15.49
N GLU A 150 -12.46 -1.24 14.34
CA GLU A 150 -13.16 0.04 14.28
C GLU A 150 -14.54 -0.04 14.92
N PHE A 151 -15.28 -1.11 14.66
CA PHE A 151 -16.59 -1.33 15.28
C PHE A 151 -16.49 -1.45 16.81
N LEU A 152 -15.52 -2.22 17.31
CA LEU A 152 -15.27 -2.33 18.76
C LEU A 152 -14.84 -1.01 19.38
N LEU A 153 -13.98 -0.24 18.70
CA LEU A 153 -13.54 1.07 19.15
C LEU A 153 -14.73 2.02 19.29
N VAL A 154 -15.63 2.06 18.29
CA VAL A 154 -16.85 2.88 18.36
C VAL A 154 -17.76 2.44 19.51
N ILE A 155 -17.96 1.15 19.73
CA ILE A 155 -18.74 0.64 20.87
C ILE A 155 -18.13 1.08 22.20
N LEU A 156 -16.83 0.88 22.38
CA LEU A 156 -16.12 1.28 23.59
C LEU A 156 -16.19 2.80 23.79
N GLY A 157 -16.08 3.58 22.72
CA GLY A 157 -16.26 5.03 22.75
C GLY A 157 -17.65 5.44 23.21
N ILE A 158 -18.71 4.78 22.73
CA ILE A 158 -20.09 5.05 23.16
C ILE A 158 -20.28 4.69 24.64
N ILE A 159 -19.81 3.51 25.07
CA ILE A 159 -19.88 3.09 26.47
C ILE A 159 -19.16 4.10 27.37
N PHE A 160 -17.97 4.55 26.95
CA PHE A 160 -17.20 5.55 27.68
C PHE A 160 -17.96 6.87 27.82
N VAL A 161 -18.57 7.38 26.74
CA VAL A 161 -19.36 8.62 26.77
C VAL A 161 -20.58 8.49 27.69
N ILE A 162 -21.27 7.34 27.67
CA ILE A 162 -22.42 7.08 28.56
C ILE A 162 -21.97 7.01 30.02
N ALA A 163 -20.89 6.27 30.32
CA ALA A 163 -20.33 6.17 31.66
C ALA A 163 -19.86 7.53 32.19
N ALA A 164 -19.28 8.37 31.33
CA ALA A 164 -18.87 9.73 31.65
C ALA A 164 -20.07 10.65 31.94
N GLY A 165 -21.16 10.52 31.19
CA GLY A 165 -22.40 11.25 31.42
C GLY A 165 -23.18 10.78 32.66
N ALA A 166 -22.96 9.54 33.10
CA ALA A 166 -23.54 9.03 34.34
C ALA A 166 -22.81 9.55 35.59
N SER A 167 -21.49 9.75 35.53
CA SER A 167 -20.66 10.21 36.64
C SER A 167 -20.70 11.73 36.91
N SER A 168 -21.22 12.53 35.97
CA SER A 168 -21.38 13.99 36.14
C SER A 168 -22.38 14.41 37.23
N ASN A 169 -23.12 13.46 37.82
CA ASN A 169 -24.07 13.74 38.91
C ASN A 169 -23.44 13.66 40.32
N VAL A 170 -22.15 13.32 40.47
CA VAL A 170 -21.54 12.99 41.78
C VAL A 170 -20.48 14.01 42.27
N SER A 171 -20.03 14.97 41.45
CA SER A 171 -18.87 15.82 41.81
C SER A 171 -19.24 17.29 42.04
N TYR A 172 -19.65 17.63 43.27
CA TYR A 172 -20.00 19.00 43.69
C TYR A 172 -18.77 19.89 44.02
N TYR A 173 -17.56 19.33 44.10
CA TYR A 173 -16.31 20.07 44.35
C TYR A 173 -15.15 19.47 43.53
N GLY A 174 -14.86 20.00 42.33
CA GLY A 174 -13.74 19.55 41.47
C GLY A 174 -14.07 19.32 39.99
N ALA A 175 -15.27 19.69 39.53
CA ALA A 175 -15.81 19.34 38.22
C ALA A 175 -15.02 19.82 36.98
N SER A 176 -14.14 20.83 37.11
CA SER A 176 -13.45 21.42 35.95
C SER A 176 -12.30 20.57 35.40
N SER A 177 -11.56 19.85 36.26
CA SER A 177 -10.42 19.02 35.83
C SER A 177 -10.88 17.67 35.26
N LEU A 178 -11.92 17.06 35.85
CA LEU A 178 -12.47 15.79 35.37
C LEU A 178 -13.18 15.96 34.01
N ALA A 179 -14.00 17.00 33.86
CA ALA A 179 -14.68 17.27 32.58
C ALA A 179 -13.67 17.58 31.45
N ALA A 180 -12.59 18.30 31.75
CA ALA A 180 -11.51 18.55 30.79
C ALA A 180 -10.77 17.26 30.42
N ALA A 181 -10.47 16.38 31.38
CA ALA A 181 -9.83 15.08 31.11
C ALA A 181 -10.72 14.18 30.23
N MET A 182 -12.03 14.13 30.49
CA MET A 182 -12.97 13.35 29.67
C MET A 182 -13.07 13.90 28.24
N ALA A 183 -13.09 15.22 28.07
CA ALA A 183 -13.10 15.84 26.74
C ALA A 183 -11.84 15.48 25.93
N VAL A 184 -10.67 15.49 26.57
CA VAL A 184 -9.41 15.07 25.92
C VAL A 184 -9.47 13.60 25.50
N ILE A 185 -9.97 12.70 26.35
CA ILE A 185 -10.08 11.27 26.02
C ILE A 185 -11.01 11.03 24.82
N VAL A 186 -12.16 11.74 24.76
CA VAL A 186 -13.08 11.63 23.62
C VAL A 186 -12.42 12.11 22.33
N ILE A 187 -11.68 13.24 22.37
CA ILE A 187 -10.93 13.74 21.20
C ILE A 187 -9.89 12.71 20.76
N VAL A 188 -9.14 12.12 21.70
CA VAL A 188 -8.15 11.07 21.40
C VAL A 188 -8.82 9.86 20.76
N LEU A 189 -9.95 9.38 21.28
CA LEU A 189 -10.70 8.26 20.70
C LEU A 189 -11.16 8.55 19.27
N LEU A 190 -11.66 9.76 19.00
CA LEU A 190 -12.05 10.18 17.65
C LEU A 190 -10.86 10.24 16.70
N LEU A 191 -9.70 10.70 17.16
CA LEU A 191 -8.47 10.70 16.37
C LEU A 191 -8.00 9.28 16.04
N VAL A 192 -8.06 8.36 17.00
CA VAL A 192 -7.71 6.95 16.76
C VAL A 192 -8.67 6.31 15.77
N ALA A 193 -9.98 6.52 15.91
CA ALA A 193 -10.99 6.03 14.98
C ALA A 193 -10.76 6.57 13.56
N ALA A 194 -10.53 7.88 13.42
CA ALA A 194 -10.19 8.50 12.14
C ALA A 194 -8.93 7.89 11.51
N PHE A 195 -7.92 7.58 12.32
CA PHE A 195 -6.70 6.94 11.85
C PHE A 195 -6.96 5.50 11.35
N VAL A 196 -7.71 4.70 12.09
CA VAL A 196 -8.10 3.33 11.68
C VAL A 196 -8.94 3.36 10.39
N ALA A 197 -9.84 4.33 10.24
CA ALA A 197 -10.60 4.53 9.00
C ALA A 197 -9.69 4.78 7.78
N LEU A 198 -8.56 5.50 7.95
CA LEU A 198 -7.56 5.66 6.89
C LEU A 198 -6.89 4.33 6.51
N PHE A 199 -6.64 3.43 7.46
CA PHE A 199 -6.14 2.08 7.16
C PHE A 199 -7.15 1.25 6.38
N ILE A 200 -8.44 1.37 6.69
CA ILE A 200 -9.50 0.71 5.91
C ILE A 200 -9.47 1.23 4.47
N ALA A 201 -9.39 2.55 4.28
CA ALA A 201 -9.29 3.16 2.95
C ALA A 201 -8.02 2.72 2.18
N LEU A 202 -6.90 2.52 2.90
CA LEU A 202 -5.66 1.97 2.34
C LEU A 202 -5.89 0.55 1.81
N GLN A 203 -6.46 -0.34 2.61
CA GLN A 203 -6.69 -1.73 2.21
C GLN A 203 -7.66 -1.86 1.04
N VAL A 204 -8.73 -1.06 1.01
CA VAL A 204 -9.63 -0.99 -0.15
C VAL A 204 -8.88 -0.56 -1.41
N SER A 205 -7.97 0.41 -1.28
CA SER A 205 -7.16 0.88 -2.41
C SER A 205 -6.17 -0.17 -2.91
N VAL A 206 -5.54 -0.94 -2.01
CA VAL A 206 -4.69 -2.09 -2.35
C VAL A 206 -5.49 -3.14 -3.13
N ILE A 207 -6.65 -3.54 -2.63
CA ILE A 207 -7.51 -4.55 -3.28
C ILE A 207 -7.94 -4.10 -4.68
N ARG A 208 -8.36 -2.83 -4.83
CA ARG A 208 -8.71 -2.25 -6.14
C ARG A 208 -7.51 -2.27 -7.10
N THR A 209 -6.32 -1.95 -6.61
CA THR A 209 -5.09 -1.91 -7.42
C THR A 209 -4.68 -3.31 -7.88
N ILE A 210 -4.73 -4.30 -6.99
CA ILE A 210 -4.45 -5.69 -7.33
C ILE A 210 -5.44 -6.20 -8.38
N ASN A 211 -6.74 -5.93 -8.23
CA ASN A 211 -7.75 -6.32 -9.21
C ASN A 211 -7.49 -5.71 -10.59
N ARG A 212 -7.08 -4.45 -10.64
CA ARG A 212 -6.72 -3.77 -11.90
C ARG A 212 -5.50 -4.39 -12.56
N ILE A 213 -4.41 -4.60 -11.81
CA ILE A 213 -3.20 -5.25 -12.33
C ILE A 213 -3.52 -6.67 -12.86
N LYS A 214 -4.34 -7.43 -12.13
CA LYS A 214 -4.79 -8.75 -12.56
C LYS A 214 -5.64 -8.70 -13.83
N ALA A 215 -6.58 -7.76 -13.91
CA ALA A 215 -7.41 -7.58 -15.10
C ALA A 215 -6.55 -7.24 -16.32
N SER A 216 -5.57 -6.35 -16.17
CA SER A 216 -4.61 -6.01 -17.23
C SER A 216 -3.72 -7.20 -17.62
N ALA A 217 -3.35 -8.06 -16.67
CA ALA A 217 -2.56 -9.27 -16.95
C ALA A 217 -3.36 -10.32 -17.74
N ILE A 218 -4.66 -10.46 -17.48
CA ILE A 218 -5.51 -11.48 -18.11
C ILE A 218 -6.02 -10.99 -19.48
N THR A 219 -6.52 -9.75 -19.53
CA THR A 219 -7.15 -9.19 -20.73
C THR A 219 -6.14 -8.57 -21.68
N GLY A 220 -4.94 -8.22 -21.20
CA GLY A 220 -3.95 -7.49 -21.97
C GLY A 220 -4.33 -6.04 -22.28
N VAL A 221 -5.42 -5.52 -21.71
CA VAL A 221 -5.81 -4.12 -21.86
C VAL A 221 -5.05 -3.29 -20.82
N PRO A 222 -4.34 -2.21 -21.21
CA PRO A 222 -3.65 -1.37 -20.26
C PRO A 222 -4.64 -0.59 -19.38
N ASP A 223 -4.47 -0.65 -18.06
CA ASP A 223 -5.22 0.16 -17.08
C ASP A 223 -4.24 0.95 -16.22
N ASN A 224 -4.34 2.29 -16.28
CA ASN A 224 -3.49 3.21 -15.54
C ASN A 224 -4.14 3.76 -14.27
N ARG A 225 -5.35 3.29 -13.92
CA ARG A 225 -6.08 3.79 -12.77
C ARG A 225 -5.47 3.21 -11.49
N ILE A 226 -4.38 3.81 -11.02
CA ILE A 226 -3.88 3.58 -9.67
C ILE A 226 -4.24 4.77 -8.79
N SER A 227 -4.77 4.48 -7.59
CA SER A 227 -5.15 5.51 -6.62
C SER A 227 -3.92 6.31 -6.18
N ARG A 228 -3.95 7.64 -6.35
CA ARG A 228 -2.88 8.54 -5.83
C ARG A 228 -2.80 8.47 -4.31
N PHE A 229 -3.95 8.29 -3.67
CA PHE A 229 -4.04 8.11 -2.22
C PHE A 229 -3.20 6.92 -1.76
N LEU A 230 -3.29 5.76 -2.44
CA LEU A 230 -2.51 4.57 -2.09
C LEU A 230 -1.00 4.86 -2.10
N THR A 231 -0.50 5.41 -3.21
CA THR A 231 0.92 5.73 -3.39
C THR A 231 1.40 6.76 -2.35
N GLY A 232 0.66 7.86 -2.18
CA GLY A 232 1.03 8.90 -1.23
C GLY A 232 1.01 8.40 0.22
N PHE A 233 -0.03 7.66 0.60
CA PHE A 233 -0.17 7.12 1.95
C PHE A 233 0.91 6.08 2.28
N LEU A 234 1.25 5.18 1.33
CA LEU A 234 2.38 4.25 1.50
C LEU A 234 3.71 4.98 1.73
N MET A 235 3.93 6.10 1.06
CA MET A 235 5.15 6.89 1.23
C MET A 235 5.19 7.58 2.59
N VAL A 236 4.08 8.17 3.04
CA VAL A 236 3.96 8.78 4.37
C VAL A 236 4.16 7.73 5.47
N MET A 237 3.49 6.58 5.36
CA MET A 237 3.65 5.46 6.30
C MET A 237 5.07 4.90 6.31
N GLY A 238 5.73 4.86 5.15
CA GLY A 238 7.13 4.48 5.04
C GLY A 238 8.05 5.46 5.80
N ILE A 239 7.83 6.76 5.68
CA ILE A 239 8.64 7.78 6.37
C ILE A 239 8.39 7.73 7.88
N LEU A 240 7.12 7.71 8.32
CA LEU A 240 6.76 7.59 9.74
C LEU A 240 7.30 6.28 10.34
N GLY A 241 7.21 5.18 9.58
CA GLY A 241 7.78 3.89 9.95
C GLY A 241 9.30 3.92 10.06
N ALA A 242 9.99 4.71 9.24
CA ALA A 242 11.44 4.88 9.35
C ALA A 242 11.82 5.59 10.65
N PHE A 243 11.11 6.68 11.01
CA PHE A 243 11.31 7.35 12.30
C PHE A 243 11.02 6.41 13.47
N SER A 244 9.90 5.69 13.43
CA SER A 244 9.57 4.67 14.43
C SER A 244 10.65 3.59 14.52
N GLY A 245 11.18 3.13 13.39
CA GLY A 245 12.21 2.08 13.37
C GLY A 245 13.54 2.53 13.97
N VAL A 246 13.94 3.79 13.77
CA VAL A 246 15.13 4.37 14.41
C VAL A 246 14.94 4.43 15.93
N VAL A 247 13.77 4.86 16.40
CA VAL A 247 13.45 4.87 17.85
C VAL A 247 13.43 3.45 18.41
N SER A 248 12.81 2.50 17.71
CA SER A 248 12.79 1.09 18.10
C SER A 248 14.17 0.46 18.13
N LEU A 249 15.13 0.94 17.34
CA LEU A 249 16.51 0.44 17.36
C LEU A 249 17.21 0.68 18.71
N ILE A 250 16.81 1.74 19.41
CA ILE A 250 17.35 2.10 20.74
C ILE A 250 16.83 1.13 21.80
N THR A 251 15.56 0.75 21.72
CA THR A 251 14.91 -0.10 22.73
C THR A 251 15.01 -1.59 22.44
N SER A 252 15.00 -1.97 21.15
CA SER A 252 14.91 -3.35 20.69
C SER A 252 15.53 -3.47 19.29
N PRO A 253 16.84 -3.80 19.18
CA PRO A 253 17.54 -3.76 17.90
C PRO A 253 16.92 -4.68 16.83
N LEU A 254 16.35 -5.83 17.21
CA LEU A 254 15.66 -6.71 16.28
C LEU A 254 14.38 -6.08 15.72
N ALA A 255 13.54 -5.50 16.58
CA ALA A 255 12.31 -4.85 16.13
C ALA A 255 12.62 -3.60 15.29
N GLY A 256 13.65 -2.84 15.66
CA GLY A 256 14.12 -1.67 14.92
C GLY A 256 14.54 -2.00 13.50
N ILE A 257 15.36 -3.03 13.29
CA ILE A 257 15.76 -3.48 11.94
C ILE A 257 14.54 -3.92 11.13
N GLY A 258 13.64 -4.71 11.74
CA GLY A 258 12.41 -5.15 11.07
C GLY A 258 11.52 -3.98 10.64
N ALA A 259 11.35 -2.98 11.50
CA ALA A 259 10.58 -1.78 11.22
C ALA A 259 11.20 -0.93 10.09
N LEU A 260 12.53 -0.75 10.09
CA LEU A 260 13.25 -0.04 9.01
C LEU A 260 13.12 -0.75 7.66
N ALA A 261 13.25 -2.09 7.65
CA ALA A 261 13.07 -2.88 6.44
C ALA A 261 11.62 -2.80 5.91
N GLY A 262 10.63 -2.82 6.82
CA GLY A 262 9.22 -2.62 6.49
C GLY A 262 8.95 -1.24 5.91
N ALA A 263 9.51 -0.19 6.52
CA ALA A 263 9.42 1.18 6.06
C ALA A 263 10.00 1.36 4.65
N ALA A 264 11.21 0.84 4.41
CA ALA A 264 11.85 0.88 3.10
C ALA A 264 11.03 0.12 2.04
N THR A 265 10.40 -1.00 2.42
CA THR A 265 9.48 -1.75 1.54
C THR A 265 8.31 -0.89 1.09
N MET A 266 7.64 -0.19 2.02
CA MET A 266 6.49 0.66 1.68
C MET A 266 6.86 1.77 0.70
N ILE A 267 8.04 2.38 0.88
CA ILE A 267 8.57 3.40 -0.03
C ILE A 267 8.83 2.80 -1.41
N LEU A 268 9.51 1.65 -1.49
CA LEU A 268 9.82 1.01 -2.77
C LEU A 268 8.55 0.57 -3.51
N ILE A 269 7.57 0.00 -2.82
CA ILE A 269 6.28 -0.37 -3.43
C ILE A 269 5.54 0.87 -3.93
N SER A 270 5.55 1.98 -3.19
CA SER A 270 4.99 3.25 -3.65
C SER A 270 5.64 3.73 -4.96
N LEU A 271 6.97 3.68 -5.04
CA LEU A 271 7.72 4.05 -6.25
C LEU A 271 7.41 3.11 -7.42
N VAL A 272 7.34 1.79 -7.19
CA VAL A 272 7.01 0.79 -8.21
C VAL A 272 5.61 0.99 -8.75
N LEU A 273 4.62 1.26 -7.89
CA LEU A 273 3.24 1.55 -8.31
C LEU A 273 3.14 2.86 -9.12
N THR A 274 3.94 3.87 -8.76
CA THR A 274 4.03 5.13 -9.52
C THR A 274 4.61 4.89 -10.91
N GLU A 275 5.71 4.13 -10.99
CA GLU A 275 6.35 3.76 -12.25
C GLU A 275 5.41 2.94 -13.13
N TYR A 276 4.69 1.98 -12.55
CA TYR A 276 3.64 1.23 -13.23
C TYR A 276 2.58 2.13 -13.84
N ARG A 277 2.05 3.07 -13.05
CA ARG A 277 1.04 4.00 -13.54
C ARG A 277 1.56 4.84 -14.69
N ASN A 278 2.75 5.40 -14.56
CA ASN A 278 3.34 6.28 -15.59
C ASN A 278 3.55 5.52 -16.89
N LYS A 279 4.11 4.31 -16.83
CA LYS A 279 4.35 3.48 -18.01
C LYS A 279 3.06 2.93 -18.62
N MET A 280 2.06 2.54 -17.80
CA MET A 280 0.73 2.16 -18.32
C MET A 280 0.03 3.35 -18.98
N THR A 281 0.21 4.56 -18.46
CA THR A 281 -0.37 5.79 -19.07
C THR A 281 0.20 6.04 -20.46
N MET A 282 1.50 5.77 -20.70
CA MET A 282 2.09 5.87 -22.03
C MET A 282 1.53 4.85 -23.02
N LEU A 283 1.04 3.70 -22.54
CA LEU A 283 0.41 2.69 -23.39
C LEU A 283 -1.06 3.02 -23.69
N VAL A 284 -1.77 3.64 -22.74
CA VAL A 284 -3.16 4.10 -22.94
C VAL A 284 -3.20 5.36 -23.80
N TYR A 285 -2.25 6.28 -23.58
CA TYR A 285 -2.13 7.56 -24.25
C TYR A 285 -0.70 7.68 -24.82
N PRO A 286 -0.42 7.06 -25.99
CA PRO A 286 0.88 7.21 -26.63
C PRO A 286 1.13 8.70 -26.88
N PRO A 287 2.33 9.23 -26.56
CA PRO A 287 2.63 10.62 -26.86
C PRO A 287 2.55 10.80 -28.38
N VAL A 288 1.62 11.66 -28.82
CA VAL A 288 1.57 12.10 -30.21
C VAL A 288 2.90 12.80 -30.46
N GLN A 289 3.82 12.16 -31.15
CA GLN A 289 5.01 12.85 -31.62
C GLN A 289 4.50 14.00 -32.49
N PRO A 290 4.89 15.26 -32.25
CA PRO A 290 4.62 16.29 -33.24
C PRO A 290 5.32 15.82 -34.51
N VAL A 291 4.53 15.53 -35.55
CA VAL A 291 5.05 15.33 -36.88
C VAL A 291 5.66 16.67 -37.27
N TYR A 292 6.95 16.86 -37.01
CA TYR A 292 7.73 17.82 -37.76
C TYR A 292 7.70 17.29 -39.18
N GLY A 293 6.81 17.86 -40.00
CA GLY A 293 6.62 17.46 -41.38
C GLY A 293 7.97 17.42 -42.06
N GLN A 294 8.42 16.21 -42.41
CA GLN A 294 9.66 15.95 -43.11
C GLN A 294 9.56 16.31 -44.61
N ASN A 295 8.81 17.38 -44.92
CA ASN A 295 8.68 17.99 -46.24
C ASN A 295 8.60 19.51 -46.02
N MET A 296 9.72 20.10 -45.61
CA MET A 296 9.95 21.54 -45.78
C MET A 296 10.61 21.73 -47.15
N PRO A 297 9.92 22.22 -48.19
CA PRO A 297 10.60 22.66 -49.41
C PRO A 297 11.53 23.85 -49.13
N PRO A 298 12.59 24.05 -49.94
CA PRO A 298 13.66 25.00 -49.64
C PRO A 298 13.13 26.44 -49.58
N TYR A 299 13.72 27.21 -48.66
CA TYR A 299 13.51 28.64 -48.46
C TYR A 299 13.22 29.41 -49.75
N GLY A 300 12.05 30.04 -49.80
CA GLY A 300 11.67 30.98 -50.83
C GLY A 300 10.48 31.83 -50.38
N ASN A 301 10.79 32.98 -49.78
CA ASN A 301 9.95 34.17 -49.60
C ASN A 301 8.44 33.99 -49.37
N MET A 302 7.96 34.23 -48.14
CA MET A 302 6.58 34.69 -47.92
C MET A 302 6.45 35.54 -46.63
N PRO A 303 5.55 36.56 -46.62
CA PRO A 303 5.63 37.76 -45.78
C PRO A 303 5.01 37.57 -44.37
N PRO A 304 5.22 38.51 -43.42
CA PRO A 304 4.91 38.28 -42.01
C PRO A 304 3.45 38.59 -41.70
N GLN A 305 2.66 37.62 -41.19
CA GLN A 305 1.50 38.01 -40.38
C GLN A 305 0.92 36.93 -39.44
N ASN A 306 0.82 37.39 -38.19
CA ASN A 306 -0.20 37.17 -37.17
C ASN A 306 -0.34 35.84 -36.41
N ASN A 307 0.10 35.91 -35.15
CA ASN A 307 -0.30 35.10 -34.00
C ASN A 307 -1.83 34.97 -33.91
N VAL A 308 -2.36 33.75 -34.04
CA VAL A 308 -3.68 33.38 -33.50
C VAL A 308 -3.58 31.96 -32.92
N PRO A 309 -3.95 31.73 -31.65
CA PRO A 309 -3.93 30.39 -31.04
C PRO A 309 -5.06 29.50 -31.58
N PRO A 310 -4.89 28.16 -31.66
CA PRO A 310 -5.89 27.26 -32.24
C PRO A 310 -7.16 27.16 -31.39
N GLN A 311 -8.31 27.43 -32.00
CA GLN A 311 -9.65 27.23 -31.43
C GLN A 311 -10.03 25.74 -31.38
N GLN A 312 -10.72 25.33 -30.32
CA GLN A 312 -11.31 24.00 -30.13
C GLN A 312 -12.45 23.74 -31.15
N PRO A 313 -12.62 22.51 -31.68
CA PRO A 313 -13.71 22.20 -32.61
C PRO A 313 -15.07 22.14 -31.90
N GLY A 314 -15.99 23.02 -32.31
CA GLY A 314 -17.41 23.02 -31.93
C GLY A 314 -18.22 21.94 -32.66
N GLY A 315 -19.32 21.53 -32.03
CA GLY A 315 -20.26 20.51 -32.53
C GLY A 315 -21.12 20.96 -33.72
N PRO A 316 -21.81 20.01 -34.38
CA PRO A 316 -22.54 20.26 -35.63
C PRO A 316 -23.87 21.00 -35.39
N ASN A 317 -24.07 22.03 -36.21
CA ASN A 317 -25.20 22.96 -36.21
C ASN A 317 -26.07 22.63 -37.44
N ASP A 318 -27.23 22.01 -37.24
CA ASP A 318 -28.21 21.74 -38.32
C ASP A 318 -29.18 22.91 -38.46
N GLY A 319 -29.38 23.32 -39.73
CA GLY A 319 -29.96 24.59 -40.15
C GLY A 319 -31.48 24.77 -40.02
N PHE A 320 -31.88 26.04 -40.06
CA PHE A 320 -33.26 26.54 -40.23
C PHE A 320 -33.72 26.45 -41.70
N PRO A 321 -35.04 26.62 -42.01
CA PRO A 321 -35.58 27.96 -42.23
C PRO A 321 -37.05 28.21 -41.79
N GLN A 322 -37.25 29.43 -41.28
CA GLN A 322 -38.37 30.38 -41.42
C GLN A 322 -39.76 29.91 -41.90
N GLN A 323 -40.79 30.11 -41.05
CA GLN A 323 -41.89 31.08 -41.20
C GLN A 323 -42.50 31.40 -39.83
#